data_AF-R4K5K5-F1
#
_entry.id   AF-R4K5K5-F1
#
_cell.length_a   1.000
_cell.length_b   1.000
_cell.length_c   1.000
_cell.angle_alpha   90.00
_cell.angle_beta   90.00
_cell.angle_gamma   90.00
#
_symmetry.space_group_name_H-M   'P 1'
#
loop_
_entity.id
_entity.type
_entity.pdbx_description
1 polymer ?
#
loop_
_entity_poly.entity_id
_entity_poly.type
_entity_poly.pdbx_seq_one_letter_code
_entity_poly.pdbx_strand_id
1 'polypeptide(L)' 'MSEHLEESADKKKDGIGKYVSVMIEYGHKHSYINGIFLGETSEHFIVKDSKNKVVYIHKNKIICHIFEEN' A
#
# COMPACT_ATOMS: atom_id res chain seq x y z
N MET A 1 -9.55 -31.34 17.04
CA MET A 1 -9.53 -30.37 15.93
C MET A 1 -9.11 -29.04 16.55
N SER A 2 -7.81 -28.83 16.69
CA SER A 2 -7.27 -27.56 17.21
C SER A 2 -6.88 -26.72 16.00
N GLU A 3 -7.61 -25.64 15.81
CA GLU A 3 -7.32 -24.61 14.81
C GLU A 3 -5.95 -23.99 15.12
N HIS A 4 -5.08 -23.99 14.10
CA HIS A 4 -3.78 -23.35 14.12
C HIS A 4 -3.94 -21.85 14.40
N LEU A 5 -3.33 -21.37 15.47
CA LEU A 5 -3.14 -19.95 15.74
C LEU A 5 -1.76 -19.53 15.22
N GLU A 6 -1.58 -19.60 13.90
CA GLU A 6 -0.47 -19.06 13.11
C GLU A 6 -1.17 -18.43 11.90
N GLU A 7 -1.07 -17.16 11.52
CA GLU A 7 -0.01 -16.16 11.46
C GLU A 7 -0.74 -14.81 11.32
N SER A 8 -0.47 -13.82 12.15
CA SER A 8 -0.98 -12.45 11.93
C SER A 8 0.04 -11.40 12.34
N ALA A 9 1.29 -11.57 11.89
CA ALA A 9 2.33 -10.59 12.18
C ALA A 9 3.28 -10.22 11.01
N ASP A 10 3.44 -10.99 9.94
CA ASP A 10 4.59 -10.76 9.03
C ASP A 10 4.29 -10.52 7.54
N LYS A 11 3.04 -10.59 7.07
CA LYS A 11 2.75 -10.39 5.63
C LYS A 11 2.92 -8.95 5.10
N LYS A 12 3.07 -7.95 5.98
CA LYS A 12 3.12 -6.52 5.56
C LYS A 12 4.48 -6.07 4.98
N LYS A 13 5.56 -6.81 5.24
CA LYS A 13 6.89 -6.49 4.69
C LYS A 13 7.15 -7.06 3.30
N ASP A 14 6.36 -8.04 2.86
CA ASP A 14 6.59 -8.75 1.59
C ASP A 14 6.33 -7.89 0.34
N GLY A 15 5.64 -6.76 0.50
CA GLY A 15 5.37 -5.82 -0.59
C GLY A 15 6.49 -4.82 -0.88
N ILE A 16 7.48 -4.65 0.02
CA ILE A 16 8.48 -3.57 -0.13
C ILE A 16 9.30 -3.79 -1.40
N GLY A 17 9.40 -2.75 -2.23
CA GLY A 17 10.10 -2.82 -3.51
C GLY A 17 9.24 -3.33 -4.67
N LYS A 18 8.03 -3.86 -4.42
CA LYS A 18 7.08 -4.23 -5.48
C LYS A 18 6.34 -3.01 -6.01
N TYR A 19 5.95 -3.08 -7.27
CA TYR A 19 5.07 -2.07 -7.85
C TYR A 19 3.66 -2.21 -7.27
N VAL A 20 3.05 -1.08 -6.96
CA VAL A 20 1.73 -0.99 -6.34
C VAL A 20 0.90 0.07 -7.05
N SER A 21 -0.37 -0.24 -7.28
CA SER A 21 -1.40 0.72 -7.65
C SER A 21 -2.29 0.98 -6.44
N VAL A 22 -2.40 2.24 -6.01
CA VAL A 22 -3.18 2.66 -4.85
C VAL A 22 -4.34 3.52 -5.30
N MET A 23 -5.57 3.09 -5.06
CA MET A 23 -6.75 3.90 -5.27
C MET A 23 -7.02 4.74 -4.02
N ILE A 24 -7.16 6.05 -4.20
CA ILE A 24 -7.44 7.00 -3.14
C ILE A 24 -8.72 7.79 -3.40
N GLU A 25 -9.39 8.16 -2.33
CA GLU A 25 -10.49 9.12 -2.34
C GLU A 25 -9.95 10.55 -2.21
N TYR A 26 -10.42 11.43 -3.09
CA TYR A 26 -10.11 12.86 -3.07
C TYR A 26 -11.39 13.68 -3.28
N GLY A 27 -12.08 13.99 -2.18
CA GLY A 27 -13.41 14.61 -2.23
C GLY A 27 -14.41 13.63 -2.86
N HIS A 28 -15.19 14.09 -3.85
CA HIS A 28 -16.16 13.25 -4.57
C HIS A 28 -15.56 12.48 -5.76
N LYS A 29 -14.23 12.35 -5.83
CA LYS A 29 -13.53 11.70 -6.96
C LYS A 29 -12.55 10.66 -6.47
N HIS A 30 -12.34 9.63 -7.28
CA HIS A 30 -11.27 8.66 -7.09
C HIS A 30 -10.04 9.04 -7.92
N SER A 31 -8.86 8.72 -7.40
CA SER A 31 -7.59 8.92 -8.10
C SER A 31 -6.67 7.73 -7.82
N TYR A 32 -5.71 7.50 -8.71
CA TYR A 32 -4.74 6.42 -8.56
C TYR A 32 -3.34 6.98 -8.38
N ILE A 33 -2.59 6.39 -7.46
CA ILE A 33 -1.16 6.62 -7.28
C ILE A 33 -0.46 5.29 -7.56
N ASN A 34 0.37 5.27 -8.59
CA ASN A 34 1.13 4.09 -8.97
C ASN A 34 2.61 4.32 -8.71
N GLY A 35 3.32 3.30 -8.25
CA GLY A 35 4.75 3.39 -8.02
C GLY A 35 5.28 2.23 -7.20
N ILE A 36 6.50 2.37 -6.67
CA ILE A 36 7.14 1.36 -5.85
C ILE A 36 6.74 1.54 -4.39
N PHE A 37 6.22 0.48 -3.76
CA PHE A 37 5.91 0.51 -2.34
C PHE A 37 7.19 0.56 -1.50
N LEU A 38 7.30 1.57 -0.65
CA LEU A 38 8.44 1.74 0.25
C LEU A 38 8.15 1.27 1.68
N GLY A 39 6.88 0.98 1.99
CA GLY A 39 6.43 0.62 3.32
C GLY A 39 5.28 1.48 3.81
N GLU A 40 4.91 1.31 5.07
CA GLU A 40 3.87 2.10 5.72
C GLU A 40 4.27 2.48 7.15
N THR A 41 3.78 3.64 7.61
CA THR A 41 3.78 4.01 9.04
C THR A 41 2.42 3.69 9.65
N SER A 42 2.16 4.13 10.89
CA SER A 42 0.83 4.05 11.49
C SER A 42 -0.22 4.80 10.65
N GLU A 43 0.12 5.95 10.08
CA GLU A 43 -0.82 6.86 9.42
C GLU A 43 -0.72 6.89 7.90
N HIS A 44 0.44 6.53 7.34
CA HIS A 44 0.75 6.74 5.93
C HIS A 44 1.14 5.44 5.23
N PHE A 45 0.71 5.31 3.97
CA PHE A 45 1.20 4.35 2.99
C PHE A 45 2.17 5.08 2.05
N ILE A 46 3.39 4.55 1.88
CA ILE A 46 4.49 5.27 1.25
C ILE A 46 4.82 4.64 -0.11
N VAL A 47 4.76 5.46 -1.15
CA VAL A 47 5.01 5.04 -2.54
C VAL A 47 6.04 5.96 -3.19
N LYS A 48 6.97 5.41 -3.96
CA LYS A 48 7.86 6.16 -4.86
C LYS A 48 7.27 6.17 -6.26
N ASP A 49 6.88 7.34 -6.77
CA ASP A 49 6.32 7.45 -8.12
C ASP A 49 7.39 7.26 -9.22
N SER A 50 6.94 7.22 -10.48
CA SER A 50 7.81 7.09 -11.65
C SER A 50 8.76 8.29 -11.89
N LYS A 51 8.51 9.42 -11.22
CA LYS A 51 9.37 10.61 -11.23
C LYS A 51 10.37 10.59 -10.07
N ASN A 52 10.54 9.45 -9.40
CA ASN A 52 11.36 9.26 -8.21
C ASN A 52 10.93 10.10 -7.00
N LYS A 53 9.71 10.65 -6.99
CA LYS A 53 9.17 11.41 -5.86
C LYS A 53 8.54 10.46 -4.86
N VAL A 54 8.85 10.65 -3.57
CA VAL A 54 8.20 9.93 -2.48
C VAL A 54 6.86 10.58 -2.16
N VAL A 55 5.80 9.79 -2.16
CA VAL A 55 4.42 10.19 -1.90
C VAL A 55 3.95 9.50 -0.62
N TYR A 56 3.48 10.31 0.32
CA TYR A 56 2.88 9.86 1.58
C TYR A 56 1.37 9.94 1.43
N ILE A 57 0.71 8.79 1.47
CA ILE A 57 -0.74 8.68 1.31
C ILE A 57 -1.34 8.38 2.67
N HIS A 58 -2.18 9.27 3.18
CA HIS A 58 -2.90 9.01 4.42
C HIS A 58 -3.80 7.78 4.26
N LYS A 59 -3.69 6.81 5.17
CA LYS A 59 -4.42 5.53 5.07
C LYS A 59 -5.93 5.67 5.07
N ASN A 60 -6.47 6.69 5.75
CA ASN A 60 -7.91 6.97 5.74
C ASN A 60 -8.45 7.40 4.37
N LYS A 61 -7.58 7.77 3.43
CA LYS A 61 -7.96 8.09 2.05
C LYS A 61 -7.80 6.92 1.10
N ILE A 62 -7.23 5.80 1.56
CA ILE A 62 -6.97 4.64 0.70
C ILE A 62 -8.22 3.78 0.67
N ILE A 63 -8.77 3.58 -0.52
CA ILE A 63 -9.91 2.69 -0.74
C ILE A 63 -9.37 1.26 -0.86
N CYS A 64 -8.38 1.05 -1.74
CA CYS A 64 -7.70 -0.23 -1.91
C CYS A 64 -6.31 -0.03 -2.54
N HIS A 65 -5.49 -1.07 -2.48
CA HIS A 65 -4.20 -1.13 -3.16
C HIS A 65 -3.96 -2.54 -3.69
N ILE A 66 -3.27 -2.65 -4.83
CA ILE A 66 -2.96 -3.90 -5.50
C ILE A 66 -1.47 -3.90 -5.80
N PHE A 67 -0.77 -4.93 -5.34
CA PHE A 67 0.62 -5.20 -5.74
C PHE A 67 0.60 -5.97 -7.05
N GLU A 68 1.44 -5.57 -8.01
CA GLU A 68 1.68 -6.41 -9.18
C GLU A 68 2.53 -7.62 -8.75
N GLU A 69 2.01 -8.82 -9.01
CA GLU A 69 2.81 -10.04 -8.96
C GLU A 69 3.68 -10.08 -10.22
N ASN A 70 4.97 -10.33 -10.03
CA ASN A 70 5.88 -10.69 -11.12
C ASN A 70 5.66 -12.14 -11.53
#